data_AF-T1EK22-F1
#
_entry.id   AF-T1EK22-F1
#
_cell.length_a   1.000
_cell.length_b   1.000
_cell.length_c   1.000
_cell.angle_alpha   90.00
_cell.angle_beta   90.00
_cell.angle_gamma   90.00
#
_symmetry.space_group_name_H-M   'P 1'
#
loop_
_entity.id
_entity.type
_entity.pdbx_description
1 polymer ?
#
loop_
_entity_poly.entity_id
_entity_poly.type
_entity_poly.pdbx_seq_one_letter_code
_entity_poly.pdbx_strand_id
1 'polypeptide(L)' 'VSTYGDEGYTFQLPKSRKTAQSNLATMKKNNWIDRSTRIVLIEFILHNKNLHNYCFVK' A
#
# COMPACT_ATOMS: atom_id res chain seq x y z
N VAL A 1 5.29 20.41 8.68
CA VAL A 1 5.64 18.98 8.51
C VAL A 1 5.08 18.25 9.71
N SER A 2 4.37 17.14 9.49
CA SER A 2 3.73 16.35 10.56
C SER A 2 4.37 14.96 10.61
N THR A 3 4.59 14.43 11.82
CA THR A 3 5.04 13.06 12.04
C THR A 3 3.81 12.16 12.20
N TYR A 4 3.76 11.06 11.45
CA TYR A 4 2.66 10.09 11.50
C TYR A 4 3.11 8.84 12.29
N GLY A 5 2.21 8.31 13.12
CA GLY A 5 2.41 7.04 13.84
C GLY A 5 1.72 5.87 13.13
N ASP A 6 1.66 4.71 13.79
CA ASP A 6 1.10 3.45 13.26
C ASP A 6 -0.44 3.39 13.23
N GLU A 7 -1.13 4.52 13.37
CA GLU A 7 -2.59 4.57 13.42
C GLU A 7 -3.22 4.73 12.02
N GLY A 8 -4.39 4.12 11.80
CA GLY A 8 -5.18 4.29 10.59
C GLY A 8 -5.67 2.97 10.00
N TYR A 9 -5.97 2.99 8.69
CA TYR A 9 -6.42 1.83 7.94
C TYR A 9 -5.29 1.26 7.09
N THR A 10 -5.09 -0.05 7.18
CA THR A 10 -4.10 -0.77 6.37
C THR A 10 -4.81 -1.73 5.42
N PHE A 11 -4.23 -1.90 4.23
CA PHE A 11 -4.72 -2.85 3.24
C PHE A 11 -3.56 -3.63 2.64
N GLN A 12 -3.57 -4.95 2.79
CA GLN A 12 -2.54 -5.80 2.21
C GLN A 12 -2.86 -6.14 0.75
N LEU A 13 -2.00 -5.68 -0.16
CA LEU A 13 -2.14 -6.00 -1.58
C LEU A 13 -1.91 -7.49 -1.83
N PRO A 14 -2.81 -8.17 -2.57
CA PRO A 14 -2.59 -9.55 -2.96
C PRO A 14 -1.49 -9.63 -4.05
N LYS A 15 -0.78 -10.77 -4.10
CA LYS A 15 0.28 -10.99 -5.11
C LYS A 15 -0.26 -11.09 -6.55
N SER A 16 -1.52 -11.49 -6.71
CA SER A 16 -2.17 -11.59 -8.02
C SER A 16 -2.60 -10.22 -8.52
N ARG A 17 -2.11 -9.84 -9.71
CA ARG A 17 -2.48 -8.58 -10.38
C ARG A 17 -3.98 -8.44 -10.56
N LYS A 18 -4.67 -9.49 -11.01
CA LYS A 18 -6.12 -9.45 -11.28
C LYS A 18 -6.92 -9.19 -9.99
N THR A 19 -6.56 -9.88 -8.91
CA THR A 19 -7.20 -9.70 -7.61
C THR A 19 -6.90 -8.32 -7.04
N ALA A 20 -5.65 -7.84 -7.15
CA ALA A 20 -5.26 -6.51 -6.71
C ALA A 20 -6.07 -5.42 -7.43
N GLN A 21 -6.21 -5.53 -8.75
CA GLN A 21 -7.01 -4.59 -9.55
C GLN A 21 -8.50 -4.59 -9.14
N SER A 22 -9.10 -5.76 -8.90
CA SER A 22 -10.49 -5.86 -8.43
C SER A 22 -10.68 -5.25 -7.05
N ASN A 23 -9.72 -5.46 -6.14
CA ASN A 23 -9.77 -4.90 -4.79
C ASN A 23 -9.65 -3.38 -4.83
N LEU A 24 -8.71 -2.84 -5.62
CA LEU A 24 -8.55 -1.41 -5.83
C LEU A 24 -9.80 -0.77 -6.44
N ALA A 25 -10.46 -1.44 -7.39
CA ALA A 25 -11.72 -0.95 -7.95
C ALA A 25 -12.83 -0.88 -6.88
N THR A 26 -12.91 -1.87 -6.00
CA THR A 26 -13.85 -1.89 -4.87
C THR A 26 -13.55 -0.78 -3.87
N MET A 27 -12.27 -0.58 -3.51
CA MET A 27 -11.84 0.48 -2.59
C MET A 27 -12.16 1.87 -3.16
N LYS A 28 -11.96 2.06 -4.48
CA LYS A 28 -12.35 3.28 -5.17
C LYS A 28 -13.86 3.51 -5.12
N LYS A 29 -14.67 2.47 -5.35
CA LYS A 29 -16.13 2.56 -5.26
C LYS A 29 -16.61 2.96 -3.86
N ASN A 30 -15.90 2.52 -2.83
CA ASN A 30 -16.23 2.79 -1.44
C ASN A 30 -15.65 4.11 -0.90
N ASN A 31 -15.04 4.95 -1.75
CA ASN A 31 -14.35 6.18 -1.33
C ASN A 31 -13.35 5.94 -0.18
N TRP A 32 -12.53 4.89 -0.29
CA TRP A 32 -11.53 4.56 0.73
C TRP A 32 -10.55 5.70 1.01
N ILE A 33 -10.28 6.53 -0.01
CA ILE A 33 -9.61 7.82 0.14
C ILE A 33 -10.69 8.89 0.06
N ASP A 34 -10.88 9.60 1.16
CA ASP A 34 -11.88 10.65 1.31
C ASP A 34 -11.23 12.03 1.52
N ARG A 35 -12.06 13.04 1.78
CA ARG A 35 -11.59 14.42 2.02
C ARG A 35 -10.75 14.58 3.29
N SER A 36 -10.94 13.71 4.27
CA SER A 36 -10.26 13.79 5.57
C SER A 36 -8.89 13.12 5.55
N THR A 37 -8.65 12.24 4.57
CA THR A 37 -7.40 11.50 4.38
C THR A 37 -6.22 12.47 4.18
N ARG A 38 -5.21 12.37 5.06
CA ARG A 38 -4.03 13.27 5.06
C ARG A 38 -2.80 12.64 4.41
N ILE A 39 -2.67 11.32 4.49
CA ILE A 39 -1.55 10.57 3.95
C ILE A 39 -2.01 9.18 3.53
N VAL A 40 -1.41 8.67 2.45
CA VAL A 40 -1.53 7.27 2.04
C VAL A 40 -0.11 6.76 1.82
N LEU A 41 0.26 5.72 2.56
CA LEU A 41 1.58 5.09 2.47
C LEU A 41 1.46 3.78 1.70
N ILE A 42 2.40 3.55 0.77
CA ILE A 42 2.48 2.30 -0.01
C ILE A 42 3.86 1.73 0.21
N GLU A 43 3.96 0.83 1.19
CA GLU A 43 5.22 0.21 1.55
C GLU A 43 5.31 -1.22 0.98
N PHE A 44 6.47 -1.57 0.43
CA PHE A 44 6.74 -2.92 -0.05
C PHE A 44 8.24 -3.23 -0.04
N ILE A 45 8.57 -4.53 -0.04
CA ILE A 45 9.94 -5.00 -0.05
C ILE A 45 10.21 -5.70 -1.38
N LEU A 46 11.28 -5.28 -2.04
CA LEU A 46 11.82 -5.96 -3.21
C LEU A 46 13.02 -6.81 -2.79
N HIS A 47 13.07 -8.05 -3.27
CA HIS A 47 14.20 -8.94 -3.06
C HIS A 47 14.79 -9.32 -4.41
N ASN A 48 16.09 -9.08 -4.59
CA ASN A 48 16.82 -9.54 -5.75
C ASN A 48 17.67 -10.76 -5.37
N LYS A 49 17.21 -11.92 -5.83
CA LYS A 49 17.84 -13.23 -5.56
C LYS A 49 19.26 -13.34 -6.09
N ASN A 50 19.62 -12.63 -7.16
CA ASN A 50 20.94 -12.74 -7.78
C ASN A 50 22.04 -12.08 -6.92
N LEU A 51 21.69 -10.99 -6.23
CA LEU A 51 22.61 -10.23 -5.37
C LEU A 51 22.40 -10.51 -3.87
N HIS A 52 21.42 -11.34 -3.51
CA HIS A 52 21.01 -11.63 -2.13
C HIS A 52 20.72 -10.38 -1.29
N ASN A 53 20.18 -9.33 -1.91
CA ASN A 53 19.86 -8.07 -1.25
C ASN A 53 18.35 -7.80 -1.17
N TYR A 54 17.98 -7.05 -0.14
CA TYR A 54 16.61 -6.58 0.10
C TYR A 54 16.57 -5.06 -0.01
N CYS A 55 15.52 -4.53 -0.64
CA CYS A 55 15.24 -3.10 -0.73
C CYS A 55 13.88 -2.84 -0.10
N PHE A 56 13.85 -1.95 0.90
CA PHE A 56 12.64 -1.50 1.57
C PHE A 56 12.18 -0.21 0.92
N VAL A 57 10.99 -0.22 0.30
CA VAL A 57 10.37 0.94 -0.32
C VAL A 57 9.29 1.47 0.63
N LYS A 58 9.37 2.76 0.94
CA LYS A 58 8.40 3.51 1.75
C LYS A 58 7.85 4.69 0.97
#